data_AF-A0A8C3PYM0-F1
#
_entry.id   AF-A0A8C3PYM0-F1
#
_cell.length_a   1.000
_cell.length_b   1.000
_cell.length_c   1.000
_cell.angle_alpha   90.00
_cell.angle_beta   90.00
_cell.angle_gamma   90.00
#
_symmetry.space_group_name_H-M   'P 1'
#
loop_
_entity.id
_entity.type
_entity.pdbx_description
1 polymer ?
#
loop_
_entity_poly.entity_id
_entity_poly.type
_entity_poly.pdbx_seq_one_letter_code
_entity_poly.pdbx_strand_id
1 'polypeptide(L)'
;MAMSRLYSLSPCTLCRPVLAVLRMPRGYSGASLGDSGKDMLEIPLPPWKERPNEPLPTKRARLLYESRKRGMLENCILLSLFAKENLSRMDERQLNLYDRLINEPSNDWDIYYWATEAKPTPAVFDNEVMAMLKELAKNKKKEQRLRQPDLEYLFESTN
;
A
#
# COMPACT_ATOMS: atom_id res chain seq x y z
N MET A 1 54.86 -20.52 -61.64
CA MET A 1 54.32 -21.75 -62.22
C MET A 1 54.02 -22.73 -61.09
N ALA A 2 52.83 -23.32 -61.11
CA ALA A 2 52.50 -24.68 -60.63
C ALA A 2 52.78 -25.06 -59.15
N MET A 3 51.72 -25.41 -58.39
CA MET A 3 51.42 -26.79 -57.90
C MET A 3 52.22 -27.12 -56.62
N SER A 4 51.71 -27.50 -55.45
CA SER A 4 50.59 -28.41 -55.13
C SER A 4 50.57 -28.67 -53.60
N ARG A 5 49.36 -28.72 -52.98
CA ARG A 5 48.82 -29.80 -52.08
C ARG A 5 49.61 -30.18 -50.80
N LEU A 6 49.08 -30.45 -49.58
CA LEU A 6 47.79 -30.81 -48.94
C LEU A 6 48.00 -30.57 -47.40
N TYR A 7 47.08 -30.63 -46.42
CA TYR A 7 46.00 -31.57 -46.12
C TYR A 7 44.98 -30.96 -45.15
N SER A 8 43.75 -31.47 -45.27
CA SER A 8 42.56 -31.29 -44.45
C SER A 8 42.75 -31.54 -42.95
N LEU A 9 41.88 -30.96 -42.12
CA LEU A 9 41.06 -31.73 -41.15
C LEU A 9 39.80 -30.92 -40.77
N SER A 10 38.67 -31.60 -40.83
CA SER A 10 37.30 -31.11 -40.55
C SER A 10 36.92 -31.39 -39.09
N PRO A 11 36.09 -30.54 -38.45
CA PRO A 11 35.21 -31.02 -37.39
C PRO A 11 33.75 -31.01 -37.82
N CYS A 12 33.17 -32.20 -37.68
CA CYS A 12 31.80 -32.57 -37.96
C CYS A 12 30.75 -31.71 -37.25
N THR A 13 29.75 -31.30 -38.03
CA THR A 13 28.40 -30.95 -37.58
C THR A 13 27.80 -32.05 -36.71
N LEU A 14 27.41 -31.70 -35.48
CA LEU A 14 26.44 -32.49 -34.70
C LEU A 14 25.27 -31.56 -34.35
N CYS A 15 24.31 -31.48 -35.27
CA CYS A 15 23.00 -30.90 -35.01
C CYS A 15 22.30 -31.76 -33.94
N ARG A 16 22.15 -31.21 -32.74
CA ARG A 16 21.19 -31.74 -31.76
C ARG A 16 19.78 -31.37 -32.24
N PRO A 17 18.84 -32.33 -32.33
CA PRO A 17 17.46 -31.98 -32.61
C PRO A 17 16.88 -31.32 -31.35
N VAL A 18 16.46 -30.07 -31.47
CA VAL A 18 15.66 -29.41 -30.43
C VAL A 18 14.24 -29.97 -30.59
N LEU A 19 13.88 -30.92 -29.74
CA LEU A 19 12.47 -31.26 -29.52
C LEU A 19 11.80 -30.02 -28.94
N ALA A 20 11.08 -29.28 -29.79
CA ALA A 20 10.21 -28.21 -29.37
C ALA A 20 9.06 -28.82 -28.56
N VAL A 21 9.25 -28.91 -27.24
CA VAL A 21 8.15 -29.15 -26.32
C VAL A 21 7.25 -27.92 -26.42
N LEU A 22 6.11 -28.07 -27.10
CA LEU A 22 5.02 -27.10 -27.06
C LEU A 22 4.54 -27.00 -25.62
N ARG A 23 5.14 -26.08 -24.85
CA ARG A 23 4.66 -25.70 -23.55
C ARG A 23 3.40 -24.89 -23.77
N MET A 24 2.24 -25.55 -23.69
CA MET A 24 0.96 -24.88 -23.65
C MET A 24 1.02 -23.80 -22.56
N PRO A 25 0.72 -22.53 -22.86
CA PRO A 25 0.63 -21.53 -21.83
C PRO A 25 -0.58 -21.91 -20.97
N ARG A 26 -0.32 -22.34 -19.74
CA ARG A 26 -1.35 -22.47 -18.71
C ARG A 26 -1.69 -21.06 -18.22
N GLY A 27 -2.20 -20.24 -19.12
CA GLY A 27 -2.73 -18.91 -18.84
C GLY A 27 -4.24 -18.99 -18.88
N TYR A 28 -4.88 -18.76 -17.75
CA TYR A 28 -6.31 -18.49 -17.73
C TYR A 28 -6.51 -17.09 -18.33
N SER A 29 -6.78 -17.02 -19.63
CA SER A 29 -7.22 -15.78 -20.26
C SER A 29 -8.70 -15.64 -19.91
N GLY A 30 -9.01 -14.81 -18.93
CA GLY A 30 -10.37 -14.50 -18.48
C GLY A 30 -11.16 -13.68 -19.52
N ALA A 31 -11.19 -14.12 -20.77
CA ALA A 31 -11.95 -13.50 -21.85
C ALA A 31 -13.13 -14.41 -22.20
N SER A 32 -14.14 -14.42 -21.33
CA SER A 32 -15.46 -14.95 -21.69
C SER A 32 -16.24 -13.83 -22.40
N LEU A 33 -16.65 -14.08 -23.65
CA LEU A 33 -17.57 -13.19 -24.38
C LEU A 33 -18.93 -13.23 -23.69
N GLY A 34 -19.19 -12.26 -22.83
CA GLY A 34 -20.44 -12.16 -22.09
C GLY A 34 -20.34 -11.49 -20.72
N ASP A 35 -19.14 -11.11 -20.27
CA ASP A 35 -18.97 -10.39 -19.01
C ASP A 35 -19.53 -8.97 -19.14
N SER A 36 -20.84 -8.85 -18.94
CA SER A 36 -21.57 -7.59 -18.97
C SER A 36 -21.30 -6.72 -17.74
N GLY A 37 -20.36 -7.11 -16.86
CA GLY A 37 -20.04 -6.43 -15.61
C GLY A 37 -21.19 -6.42 -14.59
N LYS A 38 -22.32 -7.07 -14.92
CA LYS A 38 -23.54 -7.11 -14.12
C LYS A 38 -23.45 -8.06 -12.91
N ASP A 39 -22.45 -8.93 -12.90
CA ASP A 39 -22.22 -9.89 -11.82
C ASP A 39 -21.27 -9.35 -10.73
N MET A 40 -20.95 -8.05 -10.76
CA MET A 40 -20.29 -7.38 -9.64
C MET A 40 -21.32 -7.18 -8.51
N LEU A 41 -21.65 -8.28 -7.81
CA LEU A 41 -22.46 -8.25 -6.60
C LEU A 41 -21.70 -7.44 -5.55
N GLU A 42 -22.12 -6.19 -5.34
CA GLU A 42 -21.62 -5.35 -4.27
C GLU A 42 -22.13 -5.91 -2.93
N ILE A 43 -21.26 -6.64 -2.23
CA ILE A 43 -21.57 -7.17 -0.90
C ILE A 43 -21.54 -5.97 0.07
N PRO A 44 -22.67 -5.61 0.71
CA PRO A 44 -22.69 -4.48 1.61
C PRO A 44 -21.84 -4.78 2.85
N LEU A 45 -20.79 -3.99 3.04
CA LEU A 45 -19.98 -4.04 4.25
C LEU A 45 -20.75 -3.45 5.44
N PRO A 46 -20.46 -3.90 6.67
CA PRO A 46 -21.08 -3.31 7.85
C PRO A 46 -20.73 -1.81 7.92
N PRO A 47 -21.70 -0.94 8.24
CA PRO A 47 -21.43 0.48 8.35
C PRO A 47 -20.45 0.75 9.50
N TRP A 48 -19.54 1.69 9.29
CA TRP A 48 -18.65 2.15 10.34
C TRP A 48 -19.46 2.73 11.52
N LYS A 49 -19.03 2.41 12.74
CA LYS A 49 -19.71 2.81 13.97
C LYS A 49 -18.78 3.58 14.88
N GLU A 50 -19.20 4.79 15.25
CA GLU A 50 -18.50 5.64 16.20
C GLU A 50 -18.50 5.04 17.62
N ARG A 51 -17.40 5.28 18.34
CA ARG A 51 -17.18 4.83 19.72
C ARG A 51 -17.06 6.04 20.66
N PRO A 52 -18.18 6.54 21.23
CA PRO A 52 -18.16 7.77 22.04
C PRO A 52 -17.71 7.57 23.49
N ASN A 53 -17.82 6.36 24.05
CA ASN A 53 -17.66 6.13 25.49
C ASN A 53 -16.26 5.62 25.90
N GLU A 54 -15.24 5.80 25.05
CA GLU A 54 -13.87 5.36 25.35
C GLU A 54 -13.03 6.52 25.93
N PRO A 55 -12.21 6.29 26.97
CA PRO A 55 -11.34 7.32 27.48
C PRO A 55 -10.24 7.67 26.46
N LEU A 56 -9.86 8.95 26.39
CA LEU A 56 -8.86 9.47 25.44
C LEU A 56 -7.55 8.66 25.33
N PRO A 57 -6.90 8.22 26.44
CA PRO A 57 -5.69 7.39 26.31
C PRO A 57 -5.96 6.05 25.62
N THR A 58 -7.09 5.41 25.90
CA THR A 58 -7.48 4.14 25.26
C THR A 58 -7.76 4.35 23.78
N LYS A 59 -8.43 5.45 23.42
CA LYS A 59 -8.67 5.83 22.03
C LYS A 59 -7.38 6.03 21.26
N ARG A 60 -6.42 6.78 21.81
CA ARG A 60 -5.11 7.00 21.20
C ARG A 60 -4.35 5.69 21.01
N ALA A 61 -4.36 4.80 22.01
CA ALA A 61 -3.72 3.49 21.92
C ALA A 61 -4.36 2.61 20.82
N ARG A 62 -5.69 2.61 20.72
CA ARG A 62 -6.43 1.91 19.67
C ARG A 62 -6.08 2.45 18.29
N LEU A 63 -6.18 3.77 18.10
CA LEU A 63 -5.89 4.42 16.82
C LEU A 63 -4.42 4.22 16.40
N LEU A 64 -3.49 4.22 17.35
CA LEU A 64 -2.10 3.88 17.08
C LEU A 64 -1.97 2.44 16.55
N TYR A 65 -2.64 1.48 17.18
CA TYR A 65 -2.63 0.10 16.73
C TYR A 65 -3.22 -0.04 15.31
N GLU A 66 -4.40 0.53 15.07
CA GLU A 66 -5.08 0.52 13.77
C GLU A 66 -4.26 1.20 12.66
N SER A 67 -3.54 2.27 12.99
CA SER A 67 -2.62 2.96 12.07
C SER A 67 -1.43 2.09 11.67
N ARG A 68 -0.93 1.26 12.59
CA ARG A 68 0.25 0.41 12.36
C ARG A 68 -0.07 -0.92 11.67
N LYS A 69 -1.33 -1.36 11.70
CA LYS A 69 -1.77 -2.69 11.22
C LYS A 69 -2.68 -2.55 9.99
N ARG A 70 -2.09 -2.16 8.86
CA ARG A 70 -2.80 -1.99 7.57
C ARG A 70 -2.47 -3.14 6.60
N GLY A 71 -3.27 -3.28 5.54
CA GLY A 71 -3.05 -4.29 4.51
C GLY A 71 -1.83 -4.05 3.60
N MET A 72 -1.29 -2.83 3.57
CA MET A 72 -0.16 -2.42 2.74
C MET A 72 0.94 -1.74 3.55
N LEU A 73 2.19 -1.87 3.12
CA LEU A 73 3.36 -1.34 3.82
C LEU A 73 3.43 0.20 3.74
N GLU A 74 2.99 0.77 2.63
CA GLU A 74 2.97 2.19 2.34
C GLU A 74 2.15 2.94 3.40
N ASN A 75 0.90 2.51 3.63
CA ASN A 75 0.06 3.06 4.69
C ASN A 75 0.60 2.74 6.09
N CYS A 76 1.12 1.53 6.29
CA CYS A 76 1.73 1.16 7.57
C CYS A 76 2.84 2.14 7.98
N ILE A 77 3.69 2.58 7.05
CA ILE A 77 4.76 3.55 7.33
C ILE A 77 4.18 4.96 7.45
N LEU A 78 3.37 5.39 6.49
CA LEU A 78 2.81 6.74 6.45
C LEU A 78 1.98 7.07 7.69
N LEU A 79 1.02 6.20 8.04
CA LEU A 79 0.12 6.40 9.17
C LEU A 79 0.81 6.19 10.51
N SER A 80 1.81 5.31 10.60
CA SER A 80 2.56 5.14 11.86
C SER A 80 3.44 6.35 12.21
N LEU A 81 4.02 7.00 11.19
CA LEU A 81 4.73 8.27 11.37
C LEU A 81 3.77 9.40 11.73
N PHE A 82 2.63 9.48 11.03
CA PHE A 82 1.59 10.44 11.36
C PHE A 82 1.09 10.29 12.79
N ALA A 83 0.84 9.05 13.22
CA ALA A 83 0.41 8.71 14.56
C ALA A 83 1.44 9.15 15.62
N LYS A 84 2.72 8.88 15.38
CA LYS A 84 3.81 9.26 16.28
C LYS A 84 3.86 10.78 16.53
N GLU A 85 3.70 11.58 15.47
CA GLU A 85 3.84 13.03 15.57
C GLU A 85 2.59 13.75 16.10
N ASN A 86 1.41 13.20 15.84
CA ASN A 86 0.15 13.94 16.03
C ASN A 86 -0.77 13.36 17.13
N LEU A 87 -0.81 12.04 17.38
CA LEU A 87 -1.83 11.45 18.28
C LEU A 87 -1.77 12.02 19.71
N SER A 88 -0.58 12.32 20.23
CA SER A 88 -0.40 12.89 21.57
C SER A 88 -0.92 14.33 21.67
N ARG A 89 -0.91 15.07 20.56
CA ARG A 89 -1.27 16.49 20.49
C ARG A 89 -2.72 16.73 20.06
N MET A 90 -3.36 15.73 19.47
CA MET A 90 -4.72 15.82 18.98
C MET A 90 -5.76 15.92 20.10
N ASP A 91 -6.77 16.76 19.87
CA ASP A 91 -7.98 16.83 20.67
C ASP A 91 -8.95 15.68 20.33
N GLU A 92 -10.02 15.53 21.12
CA GLU A 92 -10.99 14.45 20.92
C GLU A 92 -11.68 14.52 19.54
N ARG A 93 -11.98 15.73 19.07
CA ARG A 93 -12.61 15.95 17.77
C ARG A 93 -11.69 15.49 16.63
N GLN A 94 -10.41 15.83 16.69
CA GLN A 94 -9.38 15.38 15.74
C GLN A 94 -9.21 13.87 15.77
N LEU A 95 -9.22 13.26 16.96
CA LEU A 95 -9.19 11.81 17.08
C LEU A 95 -10.42 11.14 16.44
N ASN A 96 -11.61 11.73 16.55
CA ASN A 96 -12.82 11.25 15.87
C ASN A 96 -12.71 11.37 14.34
N LEU A 97 -12.22 12.51 13.84
CA LEU A 97 -11.99 12.71 12.41
C LEU A 97 -10.96 11.73 11.87
N TYR A 98 -9.89 11.47 12.64
CA TYR A 98 -8.86 10.51 12.28
C TYR A 98 -9.38 9.06 12.29
N ASP A 99 -10.18 8.69 13.30
CA ASP A 99 -10.81 7.37 13.40
C ASP A 99 -11.68 7.08 12.18
N ARG A 100 -12.53 8.04 11.78
CA ARG A 100 -13.31 7.95 10.55
C ARG A 100 -12.41 7.81 9.32
N LEU A 101 -11.41 8.67 9.19
CA LEU A 101 -10.53 8.67 8.03
C LEU A 101 -9.84 7.32 7.78
N ILE A 102 -9.36 6.64 8.82
CA ILE A 102 -8.61 5.39 8.65
C ILE A 102 -9.50 4.14 8.64
N ASN A 103 -10.70 4.18 9.24
CA ASN A 103 -11.53 2.99 9.45
C ASN A 103 -12.85 2.98 8.65
N GLU A 104 -13.32 4.12 8.15
CA GLU A 104 -14.54 4.21 7.32
C GLU A 104 -14.31 3.74 5.88
N PRO A 105 -13.19 4.10 5.19
CA PRO A 105 -12.92 3.61 3.84
C PRO A 105 -12.62 2.10 3.84
N SER A 106 -13.28 1.36 2.94
CA SER A 106 -13.08 -0.08 2.80
C SER A 106 -11.75 -0.45 2.14
N ASN A 107 -11.18 0.46 1.35
CA ASN A 107 -9.97 0.22 0.57
C ASN A 107 -8.82 1.11 1.06
N ASP A 108 -7.76 0.47 1.53
CA ASP A 108 -6.54 1.12 1.98
C ASP A 108 -5.88 2.00 0.90
N TRP A 109 -5.98 1.61 -0.38
CA TRP A 109 -5.36 2.38 -1.47
C TRP A 109 -5.96 3.78 -1.61
N ASP A 110 -7.25 3.93 -1.32
CA ASP A 110 -7.91 5.23 -1.46
C ASP A 110 -7.36 6.24 -0.45
N ILE A 111 -7.08 5.80 0.78
CA ILE A 111 -6.40 6.63 1.80
C ILE A 111 -5.04 7.09 1.28
N TYR A 112 -4.25 6.19 0.70
CA TYR A 112 -2.95 6.51 0.13
C TYR A 112 -3.05 7.53 -1.01
N TYR A 113 -4.00 7.34 -1.92
CA TYR A 113 -4.21 8.25 -3.06
C TYR A 113 -4.69 9.64 -2.62
N TRP A 114 -5.52 9.73 -1.59
CA TRP A 114 -5.94 11.02 -1.04
C TRP A 114 -4.79 11.73 -0.34
N ALA A 115 -3.99 11.00 0.43
CA ALA A 115 -2.83 11.56 1.14
C ALA A 115 -1.73 12.05 0.18
N THR A 116 -1.54 11.36 -0.95
CA THR A 116 -0.57 11.74 -1.99
C THR A 116 -1.14 12.70 -3.03
N GLU A 117 -2.40 13.14 -2.87
CA GLU A 117 -3.11 14.02 -3.81
C GLU A 117 -3.22 13.44 -5.24
N ALA A 118 -3.00 12.13 -5.40
CA ALA A 118 -3.14 11.41 -6.67
C ALA A 118 -4.62 11.29 -7.11
N LYS A 119 -5.54 11.28 -6.13
CA LYS A 119 -6.99 11.37 -6.34
C LYS A 119 -7.58 12.47 -5.45
N PRO A 120 -8.67 13.13 -5.87
CA PRO A 120 -9.36 14.11 -5.04
C PRO A 120 -9.89 13.44 -3.76
N THR A 121 -9.76 14.14 -2.64
CA THR A 121 -10.34 13.69 -1.37
C THR A 121 -11.86 13.88 -1.40
N PRO A 122 -12.65 12.87 -1.01
CA PRO A 122 -14.09 13.04 -0.82
C PRO A 122 -14.41 14.11 0.23
N ALA A 123 -15.47 14.88 0.04
CA ALA A 123 -15.86 15.97 0.94
C ALA A 123 -16.03 15.55 2.41
N VAL A 124 -16.41 14.29 2.66
CA VAL A 124 -16.55 13.73 4.01
C VAL A 124 -15.21 13.66 4.75
N PHE A 125 -14.11 13.45 4.00
CA PHE A 125 -12.76 13.31 4.54
C PHE A 125 -11.90 14.57 4.32
N ASP A 126 -12.42 15.59 3.65
CA ASP A 126 -11.71 16.84 3.41
C ASP A 126 -11.78 17.75 4.64
N ASN A 127 -10.96 17.42 5.63
CA ASN A 127 -10.91 18.08 6.93
C ASN A 127 -9.46 18.37 7.34
N GLU A 128 -9.28 19.01 8.50
CA GLU A 128 -7.96 19.37 9.03
C GLU A 128 -7.01 18.18 9.23
N VAL A 129 -7.54 16.99 9.55
CA VAL A 129 -6.72 15.78 9.73
C VAL A 129 -6.17 15.29 8.40
N MET A 130 -6.99 15.31 7.35
CA MET A 130 -6.51 15.03 6.00
C MET A 130 -5.47 16.06 5.53
N ALA A 131 -5.67 17.34 5.83
CA ALA A 131 -4.69 18.37 5.51
C ALA A 131 -3.33 18.11 6.20
N MET A 132 -3.35 17.75 7.48
CA MET A 132 -2.13 17.34 8.21
C MET A 132 -1.48 16.10 7.59
N LEU A 133 -2.28 15.11 7.16
CA LEU A 133 -1.78 13.89 6.53
C LEU A 133 -1.11 14.17 5.17
N LYS A 134 -1.73 15.00 4.33
CA LYS A 134 -1.15 15.45 3.04
C LYS A 134 0.17 16.19 3.24
N GLU A 135 0.23 17.08 4.22
CA GLU A 135 1.47 17.81 4.54
C GLU A 135 2.57 16.88 5.01
N LEU A 136 2.25 15.86 5.81
CA LEU A 136 3.21 14.83 6.19
C LEU A 136 3.66 14.02 4.97
N ALA A 137 2.74 13.64 4.07
CA ALA A 137 3.05 12.85 2.87
C ALA A 137 4.05 13.55 1.94
N LYS A 138 3.99 14.88 1.82
CA LYS A 138 4.93 15.69 0.99
C LYS A 138 6.40 15.58 1.40
N ASN A 139 6.68 15.14 2.64
CA ASN A 139 8.04 14.92 3.16
C ASN A 139 9.03 16.06 2.83
N LYS A 140 8.65 17.31 3.13
CA LYS A 140 9.45 18.51 2.80
C LYS A 140 10.89 18.46 3.35
N LYS A 141 11.09 17.78 4.48
CA LYS A 141 12.39 17.59 5.14
C LYS A 141 13.25 16.48 4.52
N LYS A 142 12.72 15.71 3.55
CA LYS A 142 13.40 14.58 2.89
C LYS A 142 13.91 13.53 3.89
N GLU A 143 13.12 13.28 4.93
CA GLU A 143 13.45 12.28 5.93
C GLU A 143 13.39 10.87 5.32
N GLN A 144 14.24 9.97 5.79
CA GLN A 144 14.22 8.57 5.38
C GLN A 144 13.04 7.85 6.04
N ARG A 145 12.09 7.39 5.24
CA ARG A 145 10.87 6.69 5.69
C ARG A 145 10.87 5.24 5.25
N LEU A 146 11.86 4.49 5.76
CA LEU A 146 12.10 3.09 5.37
C LEU A 146 11.35 2.09 6.25
N ARG A 147 11.11 2.44 7.52
CA ARG A 147 10.51 1.55 8.52
C ARG A 147 9.53 2.31 9.40
N GLN A 148 8.63 1.57 10.04
CA GLN A 148 7.79 2.11 11.10
C GLN A 148 8.65 2.58 12.27
N PRO A 149 8.25 3.64 12.99
CA PRO A 149 8.96 4.07 14.18
C PRO A 149 8.85 3.03 15.30
N ASP A 150 9.89 2.95 16.12
CA ASP A 150 9.90 2.18 17.36
C ASP A 150 8.88 2.78 18.36
N LEU A 151 8.45 2.03 19.36
CA LEU A 151 7.41 2.45 20.31
C LEU A 151 7.96 3.21 21.53
N GLU A 152 9.28 3.39 21.63
CA GLU A 152 9.97 3.98 22.79
C GLU A 152 9.48 5.39 23.13
N TYR A 153 9.13 6.18 22.11
CA TYR A 153 8.60 7.55 22.27
C TYR A 153 7.32 7.65 23.11
N LEU A 154 6.59 6.53 23.31
CA LEU A 154 5.39 6.51 24.15
C LEU A 154 5.73 6.56 25.64
N PHE A 155 6.96 6.23 26.02
CA PHE A 155 7.40 6.14 27.42
C PHE A 155 8.30 7.31 27.82
N GLU A 156 8.89 8.02 26.86
CA GLU A 156 9.84 9.12 27.08
C GLU A 156 9.21 10.38 27.68
N SER A 157 7.92 10.62 27.50
CA SER A 157 7.21 11.83 27.98
C SER A 157 6.88 11.83 29.48
N THR A 158 7.42 10.89 30.24
CA THR A 158 7.11 10.67 31.66
C THR A 158 8.25 11.07 32.61
N ASN A 159 9.33 11.66 32.08
CA ASN A 159 10.43 12.29 32.84
C ASN A 159 10.43 13.80 32.62
#